data_AF-A0A453K6M9-F1
#
_entry.id   AF-A0A453K6M9-F1
#
_cell.length_a   1.000
_cell.length_b   1.000
_cell.length_c   1.000
_cell.angle_alpha   90.00
_cell.angle_beta   90.00
_cell.angle_gamma   90.00
#
_symmetry.space_group_name_H-M   'P 1'
#
loop_
_entity.id
_entity.type
_entity.pdbx_description
1 polymer ?
#
loop_
_entity_poly.entity_id
_entity_poly.type
_entity_poly.pdbx_seq_one_letter_code
_entity_poly.pdbx_strand_id
1 'polypeptide(L)'
;MAAISLASLPPDLVLYNSAISAPVSLSYLFTVLICCVRCNFPMPGKTIAFGVPALMHVRKKLSEKGAKKGLPRCLMLAPTRELAQQIADVLTEAGAPCGINSVCLYGGTSKGPQISSLKSGVEIVIGTPGRMKDLIEMGVCRLNEVSFVVLDEADRMLDMGFEPEVRAILSQTSSVRQMVMFSATWPFAVHQLAQEFMDPNPIKVMFLCFHLS
;
A
#
# COMPACT_ATOMS: atom_id res chain seq x y z
N MET A 1 21.47 -7.76 8.66
CA MET A 1 20.86 -6.54 8.10
C MET A 1 21.67 -6.14 6.88
N ALA A 2 21.17 -6.40 5.67
CA ALA A 2 21.82 -5.96 4.44
C ALA A 2 21.01 -4.77 3.90
N ALA A 3 21.63 -3.60 3.81
CA ALA A 3 21.06 -2.44 3.14
C ALA A 3 20.98 -2.76 1.63
N ILE A 4 19.76 -2.93 1.12
CA ILE A 4 19.55 -3.15 -0.31
C ILE A 4 19.56 -1.78 -0.99
N SER A 5 20.65 -1.49 -1.69
CA SER A 5 20.73 -0.31 -2.56
C SER A 5 19.81 -0.49 -3.76
N LEU A 6 18.76 0.33 -3.85
CA LEU A 6 17.79 0.34 -4.96
C LEU A 6 18.46 0.64 -6.33
N ALA A 7 19.65 1.23 -6.34
CA ALA A 7 20.41 1.54 -7.56
C ALA A 7 21.07 0.31 -8.21
N SER A 8 21.16 -0.81 -7.49
CA SER A 8 21.79 -2.06 -7.94
C SER A 8 20.80 -3.20 -8.21
N LEU A 9 19.49 -2.92 -8.22
CA LEU A 9 18.49 -3.96 -8.47
C LEU A 9 18.35 -4.22 -9.98
N PRO A 10 18.62 -5.45 -10.46
CA PRO A 10 18.39 -5.80 -11.87
C PRO A 10 16.89 -5.72 -12.20
N PRO A 11 16.51 -5.51 -13.47
CA PRO A 11 15.11 -5.49 -13.91
C PRO A 11 14.35 -6.80 -13.62
N ASP A 12 15.07 -7.88 -13.33
CA ASP A 12 14.56 -9.23 -13.13
C ASP A 12 14.65 -9.69 -11.66
N LEU A 13 14.49 -8.77 -10.70
CA LEU A 13 14.49 -9.08 -9.26
C LEU A 13 13.39 -10.09 -8.88
N VAL A 14 13.74 -11.37 -8.84
CA VAL A 14 12.99 -12.42 -8.16
C VAL A 14 13.28 -12.30 -6.67
N LEU A 15 12.31 -11.81 -5.88
CA LEU A 15 12.45 -11.74 -4.42
C LEU A 15 12.43 -13.17 -3.83
N TYR A 16 13.61 -13.74 -3.60
CA TYR A 16 13.76 -14.90 -2.73
C TYR A 16 13.58 -14.45 -1.28
N ASN A 17 12.41 -14.70 -0.71
CA ASN A 17 12.24 -14.74 0.73
C ASN A 17 12.18 -16.22 1.14
N SER A 18 12.86 -16.60 2.21
CA SER A 18 12.99 -17.99 2.72
C SER A 18 11.67 -18.64 3.18
N ALA A 19 10.53 -17.96 2.98
CA ALA A 19 9.17 -18.45 3.20
C ALA A 19 8.34 -18.58 1.91
N ILE A 20 8.89 -18.20 0.75
CA ILE A 20 8.24 -18.27 -0.55
C ILE A 20 9.10 -19.15 -1.45
N SER A 21 8.79 -20.44 -1.50
CA SER A 21 9.53 -21.44 -2.28
C SER A 21 9.28 -21.37 -3.80
N ALA A 22 8.59 -20.34 -4.29
CA ALA A 22 8.28 -20.16 -5.71
C ALA A 22 8.79 -18.79 -6.20
N PRO A 23 9.56 -18.73 -7.30
CA PRO A 23 10.01 -17.47 -7.87
C PRO A 23 8.79 -16.65 -8.32
N VAL A 24 8.50 -15.54 -7.62
CA VAL A 24 7.52 -14.57 -8.10
C VAL A 24 8.26 -13.65 -9.08
N SER A 25 8.07 -13.90 -10.38
CA SER A 25 8.63 -13.03 -11.42
C SER A 25 7.99 -11.65 -11.33
N LEU A 26 8.81 -10.59 -11.32
CA LEU A 26 8.41 -9.18 -11.27
C LEU A 26 7.41 -8.78 -12.36
N SER A 27 7.37 -9.52 -13.47
CA SER A 27 6.39 -9.32 -14.54
C SER A 27 4.94 -9.66 -14.15
N TYR A 28 4.72 -10.41 -13.05
CA TYR A 28 3.38 -10.68 -12.52
C TYR A 28 2.94 -9.66 -11.47
N LEU A 29 3.81 -8.75 -11.04
CA LEU A 29 3.49 -7.76 -10.02
C LEU A 29 2.52 -6.66 -10.47
N PHE A 30 2.01 -6.71 -11.71
CA PHE A 30 1.26 -5.61 -12.31
C PHE A 30 -0.24 -5.57 -11.95
N THR A 31 -0.83 -6.66 -11.45
CA THR A 31 -2.23 -6.69 -10.94
C THR A 31 -2.41 -7.84 -9.95
N VAL A 32 -1.77 -7.78 -8.78
CA VAL A 32 -1.77 -8.90 -7.82
C VAL A 32 -2.74 -8.65 -6.68
N LEU A 33 -3.77 -9.49 -6.61
CA LEU A 33 -4.54 -9.74 -5.41
C LEU A 33 -3.82 -10.83 -4.59
N ILE A 34 -3.16 -10.46 -3.50
CA ILE A 34 -2.52 -11.44 -2.62
C ILE A 34 -3.48 -11.77 -1.46
N CYS A 35 -4.27 -12.84 -1.63
CA CYS A 35 -5.02 -13.44 -0.53
C CYS A 35 -4.06 -14.30 0.31
N CYS A 36 -3.58 -13.76 1.43
CA CYS A 36 -2.70 -14.49 2.34
C CYS A 36 -3.56 -15.15 3.42
N VAL A 37 -4.06 -16.37 3.20
CA VAL A 37 -4.82 -17.10 4.22
C VAL A 37 -3.89 -17.55 5.35
N ARG A 38 -3.89 -16.73 6.41
CA ARG A 38 -3.43 -17.05 7.77
C ARG A 38 -1.97 -17.54 7.88
N CYS A 39 -1.02 -16.63 7.68
CA CYS A 39 0.30 -16.76 8.28
C CYS A 39 0.35 -15.90 9.55
N ASN A 40 0.41 -16.53 10.72
CA ASN A 40 0.60 -15.89 12.03
C ASN A 40 2.07 -15.44 12.23
N PHE A 41 2.72 -14.99 11.14
CA PHE A 41 4.15 -14.73 11.09
C PHE A 41 4.38 -13.21 11.10
N PRO A 42 5.26 -12.68 11.97
CA PRO A 42 5.67 -11.29 11.89
C PRO A 42 6.46 -11.14 10.59
N MET A 43 5.91 -10.44 9.60
CA MET A 43 6.47 -10.42 8.24
C MET A 43 6.82 -8.99 7.80
N PRO A 44 7.99 -8.48 8.21
CA PRO A 44 8.71 -7.43 7.46
C PRO A 44 8.74 -7.68 5.94
N GLY A 45 8.59 -8.94 5.50
CA GLY A 45 8.51 -9.33 4.09
C GLY A 45 7.23 -8.96 3.34
N LYS A 46 6.07 -8.76 4.01
CA LYS A 46 4.85 -8.29 3.33
C LYS A 46 5.04 -6.87 2.85
N THR A 47 5.52 -5.99 3.73
CA THR A 47 5.75 -4.58 3.43
C THR A 47 6.76 -4.37 2.31
N ILE A 48 7.81 -5.19 2.24
CA ILE A 48 8.78 -5.12 1.12
C ILE A 48 8.12 -5.58 -0.19
N ALA A 49 7.28 -6.62 -0.15
CA ALA A 49 6.65 -7.18 -1.35
C ALA A 49 5.77 -6.16 -2.10
N PHE A 50 5.08 -5.26 -1.38
CA PHE A 50 4.33 -4.15 -1.99
C PHE A 50 5.05 -2.79 -1.93
N GLY A 51 6.03 -2.63 -1.06
CA GLY A 51 6.76 -1.37 -0.87
C GLY A 51 7.76 -1.08 -2.00
N VAL A 52 8.53 -2.08 -2.42
CA VAL A 52 9.44 -1.95 -3.57
C VAL A 52 8.70 -1.57 -4.86
N PRO A 53 7.63 -2.28 -5.29
CA PRO A 53 6.89 -1.89 -6.48
C PRO A 53 6.22 -0.52 -6.32
N ALA A 54 5.74 -0.16 -5.12
CA ALA A 54 5.21 1.18 -4.85
C ALA A 54 6.28 2.27 -5.09
N LEU A 55 7.49 2.10 -4.56
CA LEU A 55 8.60 3.05 -4.77
C LEU A 55 9.01 3.14 -6.25
N MET A 56 9.08 2.00 -6.94
CA MET A 56 9.36 1.97 -8.38
C MET A 56 8.29 2.68 -9.20
N HIS A 57 7.01 2.47 -8.86
CA HIS A 57 5.87 3.12 -9.49
C HIS A 57 5.92 4.64 -9.28
N VAL A 58 6.13 5.09 -8.05
CA VAL A 58 6.28 6.52 -7.72
C VAL A 58 7.43 7.14 -8.50
N ARG A 59 8.61 6.49 -8.52
CA ARG A 59 9.78 6.98 -9.25
C ARG A 59 9.50 7.10 -10.75
N LYS A 60 8.86 6.09 -11.35
CA LYS A 60 8.44 6.13 -12.76
C LYS A 60 7.50 7.31 -13.01
N LYS A 61 6.47 7.49 -12.17
CA LYS A 61 5.52 8.61 -12.25
C LYS A 61 6.15 9.98 -12.06
N LEU A 62 7.23 10.09 -11.28
CA LEU A 62 7.99 11.33 -11.14
C LEU A 62 8.88 11.64 -12.35
N SER A 63 9.27 10.61 -13.12
CA SER A 63 10.07 10.78 -14.34
C SER A 63 9.25 11.16 -15.59
N GLU A 64 7.93 11.05 -15.52
CA GLU A 64 7.02 11.44 -16.61
C GLU A 64 7.08 12.96 -16.86
N LYS A 65 7.00 13.37 -18.14
CA LYS A 65 7.02 14.80 -18.51
C LYS A 65 5.81 15.52 -17.88
N GLY A 66 6.07 16.61 -17.15
CA GLY A 66 5.03 17.41 -16.49
C GLY A 66 4.63 16.92 -15.09
N ALA A 67 5.28 15.88 -14.57
CA ALA A 67 5.03 15.38 -13.23
C ALA A 67 5.35 16.44 -12.15
N LYS A 68 4.35 16.77 -11.33
CA LYS A 68 4.51 17.67 -10.18
C LYS A 68 4.98 16.90 -8.96
N LYS A 69 6.05 17.36 -8.28
CA LYS A 69 6.48 16.81 -6.99
C LYS A 69 5.50 17.18 -5.87
N GLY A 70 5.54 16.43 -4.77
CA GLY A 70 4.73 16.73 -3.59
C GLY A 70 3.25 16.39 -3.69
N LEU A 71 2.86 15.56 -4.67
CA LEU A 71 1.51 15.02 -4.79
C LEU A 71 1.54 13.50 -4.55
N PRO A 72 0.61 12.97 -3.72
CA PRO A 72 0.48 11.55 -3.48
C PRO A 72 0.26 10.77 -4.78
N ARG A 73 1.09 9.76 -5.02
CA ARG A 73 1.03 8.81 -6.13
C ARG A 73 0.77 7.39 -5.65
N CYS A 74 1.04 7.13 -4.38
CA CYS A 74 0.78 5.88 -3.72
C CYS A 74 -0.03 6.10 -2.44
N LEU A 75 -1.04 5.25 -2.24
CA LEU A 75 -1.86 5.17 -1.03
C LEU A 75 -1.71 3.79 -0.41
N MET A 76 -1.50 3.72 0.89
CA MET A 76 -1.54 2.48 1.67
C MET A 76 -2.46 2.63 2.87
N LEU A 77 -3.48 1.77 2.95
CA LEU A 77 -4.42 1.74 4.07
C LEU A 77 -4.16 0.51 4.96
N ALA A 78 -4.15 0.74 6.27
CA ALA A 78 -4.06 -0.30 7.29
C ALA A 78 -5.11 -0.04 8.40
N PRO A 79 -5.60 -1.09 9.08
CA PRO A 79 -6.71 -0.96 10.02
C PRO A 79 -6.32 -0.25 11.33
N THR A 80 -5.05 -0.33 11.74
CA THR A 80 -4.58 0.24 13.01
C THR A 80 -3.38 1.14 12.83
N ARG A 81 -3.14 1.98 13.85
CA ARG A 81 -1.98 2.89 13.90
C ARG A 81 -0.67 2.12 13.83
N GLU A 82 -0.59 1.01 14.56
CA GLU A 82 0.62 0.21 14.72
C GLU A 82 1.04 -0.38 13.37
N LEU A 83 0.10 -0.94 12.63
CA LEU A 83 0.35 -1.47 11.28
C LEU A 83 0.71 -0.35 10.30
N ALA A 84 0.00 0.78 10.33
CA ALA A 84 0.32 1.92 9.49
C ALA A 84 1.74 2.48 9.77
N GLN A 85 2.15 2.51 11.03
CA GLN A 85 3.49 2.96 11.42
C GLN A 85 4.57 1.97 10.94
N GLN A 86 4.35 0.67 11.10
CA GLN A 86 5.27 -0.35 10.58
C GLN A 86 5.50 -0.23 9.07
N ILE A 87 4.43 0.02 8.31
CA ILE A 87 4.53 0.25 6.86
C ILE A 87 5.33 1.54 6.57
N ALA A 88 5.03 2.62 7.30
CA ALA A 88 5.68 3.91 7.12
C ALA A 88 7.17 3.89 7.44
N ASP A 89 7.59 3.16 8.48
CA ASP A 89 8.99 3.07 8.89
C ASP A 89 9.82 2.41 7.75
N VAL A 90 9.34 1.29 7.21
CA VAL A 90 9.98 0.59 6.09
C VAL A 90 10.04 1.47 4.84
N LEU A 91 8.96 2.17 4.50
CA LEU A 91 8.90 3.00 3.30
C LEU A 91 9.71 4.29 3.42
N THR A 92 9.83 4.85 4.61
CA THR A 92 10.66 6.03 4.85
C THR A 92 12.13 5.67 4.67
N GLU A 93 12.58 4.55 5.25
CA GLU A 93 13.94 4.05 5.09
C GLU A 93 14.25 3.70 3.63
N ALA A 94 13.37 2.93 2.98
CA ALA A 94 13.56 2.50 1.60
C ALA A 94 13.41 3.64 0.58
N GLY A 95 12.57 4.65 0.86
CA GLY A 95 12.31 5.78 -0.03
C GLY A 95 13.36 6.89 0.02
N ALA A 96 14.08 7.04 1.15
CA ALA A 96 15.04 8.11 1.35
C ALA A 96 16.14 8.19 0.27
N PRO A 97 16.78 7.08 -0.16
CA PRO A 97 17.77 7.12 -1.24
C PRO A 97 17.22 7.56 -2.61
N CYS A 98 15.89 7.44 -2.80
CA CYS A 98 15.20 7.85 -4.02
C CYS A 98 14.60 9.26 -3.95
N GLY A 99 14.75 9.96 -2.81
CA GLY A 99 14.13 11.27 -2.59
C GLY A 99 12.60 11.22 -2.63
N ILE A 100 12.01 10.08 -2.24
CA ILE A 100 10.57 9.87 -2.16
C ILE A 100 10.13 10.06 -0.71
N ASN A 101 9.24 11.02 -0.48
CA ASN A 101 8.75 11.30 0.86
C ASN A 101 7.44 10.56 1.15
N SER A 102 7.31 10.08 2.39
CA SER A 102 6.10 9.42 2.86
C SER A 102 5.58 10.07 4.15
N VAL A 103 4.26 9.95 4.40
CA VAL A 103 3.64 10.39 5.65
C VAL A 103 2.69 9.32 6.16
N CYS A 104 2.66 9.14 7.49
CA CYS A 104 1.72 8.25 8.17
C CYS A 104 0.60 9.06 8.84
N LEU A 105 -0.66 8.71 8.53
CA LEU A 105 -1.87 9.45 8.89
C LEU A 105 -2.79 8.57 9.73
N TYR A 106 -2.87 8.82 11.04
CA TYR A 106 -3.73 8.04 11.93
C TYR A 106 -4.35 8.89 13.05
N GLY A 107 -5.45 8.37 13.61
CA GLY A 107 -6.21 8.95 14.72
C GLY A 107 -5.47 9.01 16.07
N GLY A 108 -6.08 9.61 17.08
CA GLY A 108 -5.54 9.63 18.46
C GLY A 108 -4.34 10.57 18.69
N THR A 109 -3.91 11.31 17.66
CA THR A 109 -2.85 12.34 17.74
C THR A 109 -3.31 13.62 17.06
N SER A 110 -2.62 14.74 17.35
CA SER A 110 -2.94 16.04 16.75
C SER A 110 -2.79 16.00 15.22
N LYS A 111 -3.70 16.68 14.52
CA LYS A 111 -3.69 16.75 13.04
C LYS A 111 -2.57 17.66 12.50
N GLY A 112 -2.09 18.60 13.31
CA GLY A 112 -1.13 19.64 12.91
C GLY A 112 0.13 19.12 12.22
N PRO A 113 0.89 18.19 12.83
CA PRO A 113 2.09 17.63 12.20
C PRO A 113 1.77 16.90 10.88
N GLN A 114 0.70 16.11 10.85
CA GLN A 114 0.25 15.38 9.66
C GLN A 114 -0.13 16.33 8.51
N ILE A 115 -0.84 17.42 8.82
CA ILE A 115 -1.19 18.48 7.86
C ILE A 115 0.08 19.19 7.36
N SER A 116 1.04 19.47 8.25
CA SER A 116 2.30 20.11 7.88
C SER A 116 3.09 19.25 6.89
N SER A 117 3.20 17.94 7.14
CA SER A 117 3.86 16.99 6.25
C SER A 117 3.16 16.90 4.88
N LEU A 118 1.83 16.87 4.86
CA LEU A 118 1.08 16.89 3.59
C LEU A 118 1.34 18.19 2.80
N LYS A 119 1.38 19.34 3.49
CA LYS A 119 1.66 20.64 2.87
C LYS A 119 3.09 20.80 2.37
N SER A 120 4.08 20.16 3.00
CA SER A 120 5.45 20.13 2.48
C SER A 120 5.60 19.31 1.20
N GLY A 121 4.57 18.52 0.86
CA GLY A 121 4.54 17.67 -0.31
C GLY A 121 5.09 16.29 -0.01
N VAL A 122 4.29 15.26 -0.31
CA VAL A 122 4.64 13.86 -0.14
C VAL A 122 4.15 13.05 -1.33
N GLU A 123 4.87 11.99 -1.67
CA GLU A 123 4.52 11.11 -2.77
C GLU A 123 3.79 9.84 -2.32
N ILE A 124 3.96 9.45 -1.05
CA ILE A 124 3.30 8.29 -0.47
C ILE A 124 2.53 8.70 0.78
N VAL A 125 1.25 8.31 0.84
CA VAL A 125 0.42 8.45 2.03
C VAL A 125 0.09 7.07 2.58
N ILE A 126 0.41 6.85 3.85
CA ILE A 126 0.06 5.65 4.61
C ILE A 126 -0.91 6.08 5.71
N GLY A 127 -1.93 5.30 6.03
CA GLY A 127 -2.77 5.68 7.15
C GLY A 127 -3.96 4.79 7.46
N THR A 128 -4.67 5.15 8.52
CA THR A 128 -5.95 4.53 8.87
C THR A 128 -7.10 5.21 8.12
N PRO A 129 -8.16 4.46 7.73
CA PRO A 129 -9.25 5.00 6.92
C PRO A 129 -9.89 6.27 7.49
N GLY A 130 -10.24 6.27 8.79
CA GLY A 130 -10.88 7.44 9.42
C GLY A 130 -10.06 8.72 9.31
N ARG A 131 -8.76 8.69 9.63
CA ARG A 131 -7.91 9.89 9.53
C ARG A 131 -7.65 10.31 8.08
N MET A 132 -7.55 9.35 7.17
CA MET A 132 -7.37 9.62 5.75
C MET A 132 -8.59 10.38 5.19
N LYS A 133 -9.80 9.87 5.46
CA LYS A 133 -11.06 10.51 5.04
C LYS A 133 -11.18 11.92 5.58
N ASP A 134 -10.93 12.12 6.88
CA ASP A 134 -10.92 13.45 7.51
C ASP A 134 -10.03 14.44 6.73
N LEU A 135 -8.81 14.05 6.38
CA LEU A 135 -7.84 14.94 5.74
C LEU A 135 -8.17 15.21 4.25
N ILE A 136 -8.87 14.28 3.60
CA ILE A 136 -9.43 14.48 2.25
C ILE A 136 -10.61 15.45 2.31
N GLU A 137 -11.54 15.27 3.25
CA GLU A 137 -12.71 16.16 3.42
C GLU A 137 -12.30 17.58 3.80
N MET A 138 -11.22 17.74 4.57
CA MET A 138 -10.60 19.04 4.84
C MET A 138 -9.91 19.67 3.62
N GLY A 139 -9.79 18.95 2.50
CA GLY A 139 -9.10 19.41 1.28
C GLY A 139 -7.58 19.47 1.39
N VAL A 140 -7.00 18.90 2.46
CA VAL A 140 -5.55 18.91 2.73
C VAL A 140 -4.84 17.80 1.98
N CYS A 141 -5.46 16.61 1.92
CA CYS A 141 -4.94 15.47 1.16
C CYS A 141 -5.70 15.36 -0.16
N ARG A 142 -4.98 15.25 -1.28
CA ARG A 142 -5.56 15.05 -2.61
C ARG A 142 -5.00 13.77 -3.20
N LEU A 143 -5.89 12.88 -3.65
CA LEU A 143 -5.54 11.55 -4.12
C LEU A 143 -5.69 11.37 -5.64
N ASN A 144 -5.97 12.45 -6.38
CA ASN A 144 -6.23 12.41 -7.82
C ASN A 144 -5.07 11.83 -8.65
N GLU A 145 -3.82 11.95 -8.18
CA GLU A 145 -2.62 11.38 -8.84
C GLU A 145 -2.26 9.98 -8.33
N VAL A 146 -3.00 9.46 -7.34
CA VAL A 146 -2.75 8.13 -6.78
C VAL A 146 -3.13 7.07 -7.79
N SER A 147 -2.11 6.37 -8.29
CA SER A 147 -2.23 5.31 -9.29
C SER A 147 -1.65 3.99 -8.81
N PHE A 148 -1.25 3.92 -7.53
CA PHE A 148 -0.87 2.68 -6.84
C PHE A 148 -1.52 2.64 -5.45
N VAL A 149 -2.32 1.62 -5.19
CA VAL A 149 -3.08 1.50 -3.93
C VAL A 149 -2.78 0.17 -3.27
N VAL A 150 -2.56 0.18 -1.95
CA VAL A 150 -2.44 -1.02 -1.12
C VAL A 150 -3.51 -1.00 -0.03
N LEU A 151 -4.25 -2.09 0.11
CA LEU A 151 -5.10 -2.37 1.26
C LEU A 151 -4.45 -3.50 2.06
N ASP A 152 -3.94 -3.22 3.25
CA ASP A 152 -3.38 -4.22 4.17
C ASP A 152 -4.40 -4.61 5.23
N GLU A 153 -4.55 -5.91 5.49
CA GLU A 153 -5.61 -6.48 6.35
C GLU A 153 -7.02 -5.95 6.00
N ALA A 154 -7.42 -6.09 4.74
CA ALA A 154 -8.68 -5.54 4.23
C ALA A 154 -9.92 -6.12 4.92
N ASP A 155 -9.97 -7.42 5.16
CA ASP A 155 -11.02 -8.04 5.98
C ASP A 155 -11.16 -7.37 7.35
N ARG A 156 -10.04 -7.18 8.03
CA ARG A 156 -10.04 -6.53 9.35
C ARG A 156 -10.52 -5.08 9.28
N MET A 157 -10.17 -4.33 8.23
CA MET A 157 -10.71 -2.98 8.03
C MET A 157 -12.23 -3.00 7.92
N LEU A 158 -12.81 -3.94 7.16
CA LEU A 158 -14.26 -4.04 7.02
C LEU A 158 -14.92 -4.52 8.31
N ASP A 159 -14.33 -5.48 9.03
CA ASP A 159 -14.82 -5.95 10.33
C ASP A 159 -14.85 -4.85 11.40
N MET A 160 -13.91 -3.90 11.33
CA MET A 160 -13.89 -2.71 12.18
C MET A 160 -14.89 -1.62 11.78
N GLY A 161 -15.66 -1.85 10.71
CA GLY A 161 -16.67 -0.92 10.21
C GLY A 161 -16.11 0.21 9.34
N PHE A 162 -14.86 0.12 8.88
CA PHE A 162 -14.26 1.13 8.00
C PHE A 162 -14.65 1.01 6.52
N GLU A 163 -15.59 0.13 6.18
CA GLU A 163 -16.03 -0.06 4.81
C GLU A 163 -16.44 1.26 4.12
N PRO A 164 -17.31 2.11 4.72
CA PRO A 164 -17.70 3.37 4.09
C PRO A 164 -16.53 4.30 3.83
N GLU A 165 -15.59 4.40 4.78
CA GLU A 165 -14.38 5.22 4.67
C GLU A 165 -13.47 4.72 3.56
N VAL A 166 -13.20 3.41 3.50
CA VAL A 166 -12.36 2.80 2.46
C VAL A 166 -12.94 3.08 1.08
N ARG A 167 -14.24 2.85 0.88
CA ARG A 167 -14.91 3.12 -0.40
C ARG A 167 -14.83 4.61 -0.79
N ALA A 168 -15.06 5.51 0.16
CA ALA A 168 -14.97 6.95 -0.05
C ALA A 168 -13.54 7.41 -0.41
N ILE A 169 -12.52 6.79 0.17
CA ILE A 169 -11.11 7.09 -0.16
C ILE A 169 -10.76 6.57 -1.55
N LEU A 170 -11.12 5.32 -1.86
CA LEU A 170 -10.78 4.69 -3.15
C LEU A 170 -11.42 5.39 -4.34
N SER A 171 -12.62 5.96 -4.17
CA SER A 171 -13.30 6.73 -5.22
C SER A 171 -12.60 8.06 -5.55
N GLN A 172 -11.74 8.56 -4.67
CA GLN A 172 -10.94 9.79 -4.88
C GLN A 172 -9.58 9.52 -5.55
N THR A 173 -9.22 8.26 -5.75
CA THR A 173 -7.97 7.86 -6.42
C THR A 173 -8.17 7.75 -7.94
N SER A 174 -7.09 7.71 -8.72
CA SER A 174 -7.15 7.58 -10.19
C SER A 174 -7.99 6.38 -10.63
N SER A 175 -8.75 6.54 -11.73
CA SER A 175 -9.52 5.45 -12.35
C SER A 175 -8.61 4.39 -12.96
N VAL A 176 -7.49 4.81 -13.54
CA VAL A 176 -6.42 3.92 -14.01
C VAL A 176 -5.38 3.83 -12.91
N ARG A 177 -5.44 2.74 -12.15
CA ARG A 177 -4.55 2.49 -11.02
C ARG A 177 -4.24 1.01 -10.89
N GLN A 178 -3.06 0.73 -10.35
CA GLN A 178 -2.73 -0.58 -9.83
C GLN A 178 -3.21 -0.68 -8.39
N MET A 179 -3.89 -1.77 -8.04
CA MET A 179 -4.33 -2.03 -6.67
C MET A 179 -3.81 -3.39 -6.21
N VAL A 180 -3.32 -3.44 -4.97
CA VAL A 180 -2.91 -4.64 -4.26
C VAL A 180 -3.73 -4.73 -2.98
N MET A 181 -4.25 -5.90 -2.68
CA MET A 181 -5.00 -6.13 -1.44
C MET A 181 -4.50 -7.39 -0.75
N PHE A 182 -4.24 -7.24 0.55
CA PHE A 182 -3.91 -8.29 1.48
C PHE A 182 -5.07 -8.51 2.43
N SER A 183 -5.51 -9.75 2.53
CA SER A 183 -6.61 -10.15 3.40
C SER A 183 -6.34 -11.56 3.93
N ALA A 184 -6.65 -11.80 5.21
CA ALA A 184 -6.49 -13.11 5.82
C ALA A 184 -7.67 -14.05 5.50
N THR A 185 -8.84 -13.45 5.29
CA THR A 185 -10.09 -14.11 4.95
C THR A 185 -10.67 -13.52 3.67
N TRP A 186 -11.69 -14.18 3.11
CA TRP A 186 -12.32 -13.74 1.86
C TRP A 186 -13.85 -13.70 1.97
N PRO A 187 -14.42 -12.91 2.91
CA PRO A 187 -15.86 -12.77 3.05
C PRO A 187 -16.46 -12.01 1.86
N PHE A 188 -17.79 -12.07 1.74
CA PHE A 188 -18.52 -11.43 0.64
C PHE A 188 -18.21 -9.92 0.53
N ALA A 189 -18.09 -9.20 1.65
CA ALA A 189 -17.77 -7.77 1.65
C ALA A 189 -16.39 -7.47 1.01
N VAL A 190 -15.36 -8.26 1.32
CA VAL A 190 -14.02 -8.14 0.72
C VAL A 190 -14.07 -8.47 -0.78
N HIS A 191 -14.85 -9.49 -1.17
CA HIS A 191 -15.06 -9.83 -2.57
C HIS A 191 -15.74 -8.69 -3.35
N GLN A 192 -16.78 -8.08 -2.79
CA GLN A 192 -17.45 -6.93 -3.40
C GLN A 192 -16.52 -5.72 -3.54
N LEU A 193 -15.73 -5.42 -2.50
CA LEU A 193 -14.74 -4.34 -2.57
C LEU A 193 -13.73 -4.57 -3.70
N ALA A 194 -13.23 -5.80 -3.85
CA ALA A 194 -12.32 -6.16 -4.94
C ALA A 194 -12.98 -5.98 -6.31
N GLN A 195 -14.20 -6.48 -6.50
CA GLN A 195 -14.93 -6.37 -7.76
C GLN A 195 -15.20 -4.93 -8.18
N GLU A 196 -15.40 -4.03 -7.21
CA GLU A 196 -15.73 -2.63 -7.49
C GLU A 196 -14.51 -1.78 -7.85
N PHE A 197 -13.36 -2.04 -7.21
CA PHE A 197 -12.21 -1.12 -7.28
C PHE A 197 -10.94 -1.69 -7.90
N MET A 198 -10.86 -3.00 -8.13
CA MET A 198 -9.72 -3.63 -8.80
C MET A 198 -9.97 -3.83 -10.29
N ASP A 199 -8.92 -4.25 -10.98
CA ASP A 199 -9.03 -4.75 -12.35
C ASP A 199 -10.07 -5.89 -12.43
N PRO A 200 -10.87 -5.99 -13.51
CA PRO A 200 -11.83 -7.08 -13.70
C PRO A 200 -11.20 -8.48 -13.69
N ASN A 201 -9.90 -8.60 -13.98
CA ASN A 201 -9.16 -9.86 -14.00
C ASN A 201 -7.98 -9.83 -13.00
N PRO A 202 -8.25 -9.76 -11.68
CA PRO A 202 -7.18 -9.68 -10.70
C PRO A 202 -6.49 -11.05 -10.55
N ILE A 203 -5.16 -11.05 -10.43
CA ILE A 203 -4.42 -12.28 -10.15
C ILE A 203 -4.61 -12.62 -8.67
N LYS A 204 -5.44 -13.62 -8.36
CA LYS A 204 -5.63 -14.11 -6.99
C LYS A 204 -4.56 -15.12 -6.62
N VAL A 205 -3.68 -14.76 -5.69
CA VAL A 205 -2.72 -15.68 -5.06
C VAL A 205 -3.29 -16.13 -3.72
N MET A 206 -3.41 -17.43 -3.47
CA MET A 206 -3.84 -17.97 -2.18
C MET A 206 -2.70 -18.71 -1.49
N PHE A 207 -2.29 -18.22 -0.32
CA PHE A 207 -1.35 -18.94 0.53
C PHE A 207 -2.12 -19.78 1.53
N LEU A 208 -2.04 -21.11 1.42
CA LEU A 208 -2.60 -22.04 2.41
C LEU A 208 -1.50 -22.39 3.42
N CYS A 209 -1.59 -21.83 4.62
CA CYS A 209 -0.69 -22.23 5.70
C CYS A 209 -1.20 -23.55 6.30
N PHE A 210 -0.71 -24.68 5.80
CA PHE A 210 -0.89 -25.96 6.48
C PHE A 210 -0.06 -25.94 7.77
N HIS A 211 -0.73 -26.00 8.93
CA HIS A 211 -0.05 -26.40 10.16
C HIS A 211 0.45 -27.84 9.94
N LEU A 212 1.75 -28.00 9.72
CA LEU A 212 2.40 -29.30 9.93
C LEU A 212 2.22 -29.60 11.42
N SER A 213 1.31 -30.53 11.71
CA SER A 213 1.09 -31.09 13.04
C SER A 213 2.22 -32.03 13.40
#